data_AF-A0A9D7JSE3-F1
#
_entry.id   AF-A0A9D7JSE3-F1
#
_cell.length_a   1.000
_cell.length_b   1.000
_cell.length_c   1.000
_cell.angle_alpha   90.00
_cell.angle_beta   90.00
_cell.angle_gamma   90.00
#
_symmetry.space_group_name_H-M   'P 1'
#
loop_
_entity.id
_entity.type
_entity.pdbx_description
1 polymer ?
#
loop_
_entity_poly.entity_id
_entity_poly.type
_entity_poly.pdbx_seq_one_letter_code
_entity_poly.pdbx_strand_id
1 'polypeptide(L)'
;MSQPGCGGTNGSFTITNYNATYSYTISPSSGVSRSGSTITAPTGSYAVTATLGSCTSGTSLSATVNSAPTTPTTPTLGAVNQPGCGGTTGNFTITNYNASYVYTISPSSGVSRSGNTITAPSGTYTVTATLGSCTSGSSLSATVNAAPTTPTTPTLSAVSQPGCGGTTGSFTITNYNASYVYTISPSSGVSRSGSTITAPTGTYSVTATLGVPRSRAQRNRPTHLGPCTTPPT
;
A
#
# COMPACT_ATOMS: atom_id res chain seq x y z
N MET A 1 -2.21 39.16 -9.18
CA MET A 1 -1.67 38.12 -10.09
C MET A 1 -1.92 36.77 -9.45
N SER A 2 -2.26 35.75 -10.26
CA SER A 2 -2.38 34.36 -9.85
C SER A 2 -1.45 33.51 -10.70
N GLN A 3 -0.71 32.60 -10.07
CA GLN A 3 0.19 31.68 -10.77
C GLN A 3 -0.54 30.38 -11.14
N PRO A 4 -0.06 29.63 -12.15
CA PRO A 4 -0.64 28.34 -12.47
C PRO A 4 -0.56 27.37 -11.28
N GLY A 5 -1.63 26.63 -11.04
CA GLY A 5 -1.65 25.51 -10.09
C GLY A 5 -1.13 24.21 -10.69
N CYS A 6 -1.15 23.14 -9.90
CA CYS A 6 -0.75 21.79 -10.33
C CYS A 6 -1.56 21.33 -11.54
N GLY A 7 -0.87 20.92 -12.62
CA GLY A 7 -1.49 20.52 -13.88
C GLY A 7 -2.11 21.66 -14.69
N GLY A 8 -2.06 22.91 -14.21
CA GLY A 8 -2.43 24.08 -14.99
C GLY A 8 -1.34 24.50 -15.97
N THR A 9 -1.70 25.23 -17.02
CA THR A 9 -0.73 25.77 -18.00
C THR A 9 -0.63 27.28 -17.95
N ASN A 10 -1.61 27.96 -17.35
CA ASN A 10 -1.75 29.41 -17.43
C ASN A 10 -1.89 30.05 -16.05
N GLY A 11 -1.32 31.25 -15.91
CA GLY A 11 -1.55 32.16 -14.80
C GLY A 11 -2.37 33.36 -15.27
N SER A 12 -2.65 34.29 -14.35
CA SER A 12 -3.38 35.52 -14.67
C SER A 12 -2.83 36.75 -13.97
N PHE A 13 -2.96 37.90 -14.62
CA PHE A 13 -2.61 39.20 -14.08
C PHE A 13 -3.59 40.26 -14.58
N THR A 14 -3.63 41.41 -13.92
CA THR A 14 -4.63 42.45 -14.18
C THR A 14 -3.97 43.78 -14.50
N ILE A 15 -4.56 44.52 -15.44
CA ILE A 15 -4.25 45.92 -15.70
C ILE A 15 -5.01 46.74 -14.64
N THR A 16 -4.31 47.26 -13.64
CA THR A 16 -4.94 47.93 -12.48
C THR A 16 -5.55 49.29 -12.84
N ASN A 17 -4.99 49.99 -13.81
CA ASN A 17 -5.48 51.26 -14.36
C ASN A 17 -6.28 51.07 -15.65
N TYR A 18 -7.00 49.94 -15.79
CA TYR A 18 -7.75 49.62 -17.00
C TYR A 18 -8.84 50.66 -17.29
N ASN A 19 -8.83 51.16 -18.52
CA ASN A 19 -9.85 51.99 -19.13
C ASN A 19 -10.35 51.33 -20.43
N ALA A 20 -11.66 51.15 -20.56
CA ALA A 20 -12.29 50.49 -21.70
C ALA A 20 -12.20 51.30 -23.02
N THR A 21 -11.87 52.60 -22.97
CA THR A 21 -11.66 53.42 -24.17
C THR A 21 -10.28 53.20 -24.79
N TYR A 22 -9.36 52.56 -24.07
CA TYR A 22 -8.00 52.29 -24.55
C TYR A 22 -7.93 50.90 -25.16
N SER A 23 -7.10 50.76 -26.19
CA SER A 23 -6.68 49.45 -26.67
C SER A 23 -5.40 49.05 -25.94
N TYR A 24 -5.28 47.77 -25.55
CA TYR A 24 -4.08 47.25 -24.90
C TYR A 24 -3.42 46.20 -25.78
N THR A 25 -2.10 46.25 -25.88
CA THR A 25 -1.28 45.20 -26.50
C THR A 25 -0.42 44.54 -25.43
N ILE A 26 -0.30 43.21 -25.52
CA ILE A 26 0.50 42.39 -24.61
C ILE A 26 1.62 41.78 -25.44
N SER A 27 2.85 41.94 -24.98
CA SER A 27 4.03 41.35 -25.63
C SER A 27 4.75 40.42 -24.65
N PRO A 28 5.02 39.16 -25.03
CA PRO A 28 4.53 38.48 -26.23
C PRO A 28 3.01 38.20 -26.18
N SER A 29 2.36 38.01 -27.34
CA SER A 29 0.90 37.79 -27.44
C SER A 29 0.48 36.32 -27.63
N SER A 30 1.44 35.42 -27.87
CA SER A 30 1.13 34.00 -28.15
C SER A 30 0.46 33.31 -26.96
N GLY A 31 -0.69 32.68 -27.19
CA GLY A 31 -1.46 31.98 -26.17
C GLY A 31 -2.09 32.88 -25.10
N VAL A 32 -2.00 34.20 -25.25
CA VAL A 32 -2.58 35.17 -24.32
C VAL A 32 -4.06 35.38 -24.65
N SER A 33 -4.91 35.32 -23.63
CA SER A 33 -6.30 35.76 -23.70
C SER A 33 -6.54 36.91 -22.74
N ARG A 34 -7.35 37.90 -23.15
CA ARG A 34 -7.73 39.04 -22.31
C ARG A 34 -9.25 39.15 -22.25
N SER A 35 -9.77 39.33 -21.05
CA SER A 35 -11.17 39.67 -20.78
C SER A 35 -11.23 40.88 -19.86
N GLY A 36 -11.64 42.03 -20.41
CA GLY A 36 -11.56 43.32 -19.72
C GLY A 36 -10.14 43.64 -19.27
N SER A 37 -9.97 43.88 -17.97
CA SER A 37 -8.67 44.14 -17.33
C SER A 37 -7.84 42.90 -17.05
N THR A 38 -8.43 41.70 -17.13
CA THR A 38 -7.77 40.44 -16.76
C THR A 38 -7.13 39.79 -17.97
N ILE A 39 -5.87 39.42 -17.82
CA ILE A 39 -5.06 38.72 -18.82
C ILE A 39 -4.76 37.34 -18.27
N THR A 40 -4.99 36.31 -19.09
CA THR A 40 -4.58 34.92 -18.82
C THR A 40 -3.53 34.54 -19.85
N ALA A 41 -2.41 34.00 -19.41
CA ALA A 41 -1.28 33.73 -20.27
C ALA A 41 -0.52 32.47 -19.83
N PRO A 42 0.15 31.76 -20.75
CA PRO A 42 1.05 30.67 -20.40
C PRO A 42 2.29 31.19 -19.65
N THR A 43 3.21 30.30 -19.31
CA THR A 43 4.49 30.66 -18.69
C THR A 43 5.28 31.62 -19.56
N GLY A 44 5.77 32.70 -18.96
CA GLY A 44 6.53 33.74 -19.65
C GLY A 44 6.52 35.07 -18.92
N SER A 45 7.25 36.04 -19.47
CA SER A 45 7.30 37.41 -18.98
C SER A 45 6.58 38.32 -19.96
N TYR A 46 5.57 39.02 -19.49
CA TYR A 46 4.67 39.83 -20.31
C TYR A 46 4.77 41.29 -19.94
N ALA A 47 4.65 42.16 -20.93
CA ALA A 47 4.49 43.59 -20.71
C ALA A 47 3.29 44.12 -21.51
N VAL A 48 2.71 45.20 -21.03
CA VAL A 48 1.49 45.81 -21.58
C VAL A 48 1.78 47.23 -22.03
N THR A 49 1.26 47.61 -23.19
CA THR A 49 1.13 49.02 -23.59
C THR A 49 -0.34 49.36 -23.81
N ALA A 50 -0.70 50.63 -23.61
CA ALA A 50 -2.04 51.15 -23.85
C ALA A 50 -1.99 52.20 -24.97
N THR A 51 -3.01 52.20 -25.83
CA THR A 51 -3.11 53.14 -26.95
C THR A 51 -4.50 53.79 -26.97
N LEU A 52 -4.52 55.11 -27.07
CA LEU A 52 -5.70 55.93 -27.32
C LEU A 52 -5.48 56.77 -28.58
N GLY A 53 -6.20 56.45 -29.66
CA GLY A 53 -5.96 57.09 -30.96
C GLY A 53 -4.54 56.82 -31.45
N SER A 54 -3.76 57.89 -31.67
CA SER A 54 -2.35 57.82 -32.08
C SER A 54 -1.35 57.85 -30.92
N CYS A 55 -1.81 58.02 -29.67
CA CYS A 55 -0.93 58.09 -28.51
C CYS A 55 -0.76 56.69 -27.88
N THR A 56 0.47 56.20 -27.81
CA THR A 56 0.82 54.94 -27.14
C THR A 56 1.64 55.23 -25.88
N SER A 57 1.31 54.54 -24.79
CA SER A 57 2.05 54.63 -23.53
C SER A 57 3.45 54.02 -23.63
N GLY A 58 4.29 54.30 -22.64
CA GLY A 58 5.46 53.45 -22.37
C GLY A 58 5.06 52.00 -22.06
N THR A 59 6.04 51.10 -22.11
CA THR A 59 5.87 49.69 -21.73
C THR A 59 5.76 49.56 -20.22
N SER A 60 4.82 48.76 -19.72
CA SER A 60 4.67 48.49 -18.29
C SER A 60 5.89 47.75 -17.71
N LEU A 61 5.95 47.67 -16.39
CA LEU A 61 6.77 46.65 -15.72
C LEU A 61 6.34 45.25 -16.17
N SER A 62 7.29 44.32 -16.16
CA SER A 62 7.02 42.95 -16.59
C SER A 62 6.21 42.18 -15.55
N ALA A 63 5.16 41.51 -16.00
CA ALA A 63 4.38 40.52 -15.27
C ALA A 63 4.88 39.12 -15.64
N THR A 64 5.43 38.37 -14.67
CA THR A 64 5.95 37.02 -14.92
C THR A 64 4.95 35.96 -14.46
N VAL A 65 4.57 35.09 -15.40
CA VAL A 65 3.84 33.84 -15.15
C VAL A 65 4.87 32.72 -15.09
N ASN A 66 4.98 32.07 -13.94
CA ASN A 66 5.91 30.97 -13.71
C ASN A 66 5.43 29.68 -14.40
N SER A 67 6.33 28.71 -14.53
CA SER A 67 5.95 27.34 -14.87
C SER A 67 5.06 26.76 -13.77
N ALA A 68 4.03 26.02 -14.17
CA ALA A 68 3.24 25.26 -13.21
C ALA A 68 4.13 24.30 -12.43
N PRO A 69 3.89 24.10 -11.12
CA PRO A 69 4.65 23.13 -10.37
C PRO A 69 4.39 21.71 -10.90
N THR A 70 5.43 20.87 -10.90
CA THR A 70 5.35 19.51 -11.44
C THR A 70 4.53 18.62 -10.51
N THR A 71 3.49 17.98 -11.05
CA THR A 71 2.77 16.92 -10.34
C THR A 71 3.58 15.63 -10.34
N PRO A 72 3.83 14.99 -9.19
CA PRO A 72 4.51 13.71 -9.15
C PRO A 72 3.75 12.63 -9.90
N THR A 73 4.47 11.66 -10.46
CA THR A 73 3.86 10.44 -11.00
C THR A 73 3.21 9.63 -9.88
N THR A 74 2.06 9.00 -10.16
CA THR A 74 1.39 8.10 -9.21
C THR A 74 2.35 7.00 -8.73
N PRO A 75 2.46 6.74 -7.41
CA PRO A 75 3.29 5.67 -6.88
C PRO A 75 2.86 4.29 -7.38
N THR A 76 3.84 3.43 -7.66
CA THR A 76 3.64 2.03 -8.05
C THR A 76 4.18 1.13 -6.95
N LEU A 77 3.30 0.33 -6.35
CA LEU A 77 3.66 -0.56 -5.25
C LEU A 77 4.17 -1.91 -5.76
N GLY A 78 5.22 -2.41 -5.11
CA GLY A 78 5.78 -3.72 -5.36
C GLY A 78 4.95 -4.85 -4.74
N ALA A 79 5.44 -6.07 -4.92
CA ALA A 79 4.90 -7.26 -4.29
C ALA A 79 4.85 -7.13 -2.75
N VAL A 80 3.79 -7.66 -2.14
CA VAL A 80 3.64 -7.70 -0.67
C VAL A 80 4.23 -8.98 -0.13
N ASN A 81 5.21 -8.84 0.76
CA ASN A 81 5.70 -9.89 1.63
C ASN A 81 4.77 -10.00 2.84
N GLN A 82 4.04 -11.09 2.92
CA GLN A 82 3.07 -11.34 3.99
C GLN A 82 3.77 -11.75 5.30
N PRO A 83 3.20 -11.40 6.47
CA PRO A 83 3.73 -11.87 7.75
C PRO A 83 3.72 -13.40 7.82
N GLY A 84 4.76 -13.96 8.43
CA GLY A 84 4.80 -15.37 8.83
C GLY A 84 4.02 -15.64 10.12
N CYS A 85 4.01 -16.90 10.56
CA CYS A 85 3.35 -17.33 11.80
C CYS A 85 3.80 -16.51 13.01
N GLY A 86 2.85 -15.98 13.79
CA GLY A 86 3.14 -15.12 14.94
C GLY A 86 3.69 -13.73 14.59
N GLY A 87 3.91 -13.43 13.30
CA GLY A 87 4.26 -12.10 12.83
C GLY A 87 3.08 -11.15 12.92
N THR A 88 3.36 -9.85 13.05
CA THR A 88 2.33 -8.82 13.14
C THR A 88 2.31 -7.88 11.95
N THR A 89 3.34 -7.92 11.10
CA THR A 89 3.52 -6.98 9.98
C THR A 89 4.01 -7.67 8.70
N GLY A 90 3.52 -7.19 7.57
CA GLY A 90 4.09 -7.45 6.24
C GLY A 90 4.87 -6.25 5.74
N ASN A 91 5.52 -6.39 4.59
CA ASN A 91 6.21 -5.29 3.93
C ASN A 91 6.02 -5.28 2.41
N PHE A 92 6.14 -4.10 1.82
CA PHE A 92 6.13 -3.87 0.38
C PHE A 92 6.93 -2.61 0.05
N THR A 93 7.22 -2.37 -1.23
CA THR A 93 8.06 -1.25 -1.65
C THR A 93 7.34 -0.31 -2.61
N ILE A 94 7.81 0.94 -2.71
CA ILE A 94 7.46 1.86 -3.79
C ILE A 94 8.52 1.67 -4.89
N THR A 95 8.12 1.10 -6.02
CA THR A 95 9.06 0.72 -7.10
C THR A 95 9.58 1.92 -7.90
N ASN A 96 8.76 2.96 -8.05
CA ASN A 96 9.15 4.25 -8.65
C ASN A 96 9.47 5.30 -7.57
N TYR A 97 10.24 4.90 -6.56
CA TYR A 97 10.63 5.80 -5.46
C TYR A 97 11.53 6.94 -5.93
N ASN A 98 11.24 8.16 -5.46
CA ASN A 98 12.06 9.34 -5.66
C ASN A 98 12.27 10.04 -4.31
N ALA A 99 13.52 10.26 -3.91
CA ALA A 99 13.85 10.85 -2.62
C ALA A 99 13.39 12.31 -2.47
N SER A 100 13.16 13.03 -3.57
CA SER A 100 12.65 14.39 -3.57
C SER A 100 11.13 14.46 -3.27
N TYR A 101 10.43 13.33 -3.27
CA TYR A 101 8.99 13.28 -2.99
C TYR A 101 8.72 12.92 -1.54
N VAL A 102 7.66 13.51 -0.99
CA VAL A 102 7.07 13.11 0.29
C VAL A 102 5.97 12.10 0.00
N TYR A 103 6.08 10.90 0.58
CA TYR A 103 5.09 9.84 0.40
C TYR A 103 4.16 9.74 1.60
N THR A 104 2.86 9.72 1.33
CA THR A 104 1.81 9.55 2.34
C THR A 104 1.13 8.21 2.14
N ILE A 105 1.07 7.39 3.19
CA ILE A 105 0.44 6.07 3.19
C ILE A 105 -0.90 6.19 3.90
N SER A 106 -1.96 5.62 3.31
CA SER A 106 -3.29 5.56 3.89
C SER A 106 -3.79 4.12 3.94
N PRO A 107 -4.25 3.60 5.10
CA PRO A 107 -4.16 4.22 6.42
C PRO A 107 -2.71 4.27 6.95
N SER A 108 -2.41 5.14 7.92
CA SER A 108 -1.05 5.32 8.46
C SER A 108 -0.82 4.68 9.84
N SER A 109 -1.87 4.18 10.50
CA SER A 109 -1.76 3.61 11.85
C SER A 109 -0.88 2.36 11.84
N GLY A 110 0.15 2.35 12.71
CA GLY A 110 1.12 1.26 12.81
C GLY A 110 2.03 1.09 11.59
N VAL A 111 1.97 1.99 10.61
CA VAL A 111 2.82 1.95 9.42
C VAL A 111 4.16 2.61 9.71
N SER A 112 5.23 1.96 9.27
CA SER A 112 6.57 2.55 9.24
C SER A 112 7.12 2.51 7.81
N ARG A 113 7.93 3.51 7.46
CA ARG A 113 8.59 3.59 6.16
C ARG A 113 10.06 3.93 6.34
N SER A 114 10.92 3.19 5.65
CA SER A 114 12.35 3.50 5.52
C SER A 114 12.73 3.47 4.04
N GLY A 115 13.15 4.62 3.51
CA GLY A 115 13.37 4.79 2.07
C GLY A 115 12.14 4.40 1.26
N ASN A 116 12.30 3.48 0.32
CA ASN A 116 11.21 2.97 -0.51
C ASN A 116 10.39 1.84 0.15
N THR A 117 10.80 1.32 1.31
CA THR A 117 10.20 0.14 1.95
C THR A 117 9.19 0.57 3.01
N ILE A 118 8.01 -0.03 2.96
CA ILE A 118 6.89 0.19 3.87
C ILE A 118 6.64 -1.11 4.63
N THR A 119 6.58 -1.02 5.95
CA THR A 119 6.21 -2.11 6.86
C THR A 119 4.91 -1.73 7.55
N ALA A 120 3.91 -2.61 7.50
CA ALA A 120 2.57 -2.30 7.98
C ALA A 120 1.88 -3.53 8.57
N PRO A 121 0.95 -3.34 9.52
CA PRO A 121 0.10 -4.42 10.03
C PRO A 121 -0.88 -4.92 8.94
N SER A 122 -1.73 -5.88 9.28
CA SER A 122 -2.77 -6.35 8.36
C SER A 122 -3.73 -5.21 8.00
N GLY A 123 -3.96 -5.02 6.71
CA GLY A 123 -4.74 -3.92 6.19
C GLY A 123 -4.60 -3.79 4.68
N THR A 124 -5.31 -2.83 4.10
CA THR A 124 -5.20 -2.47 2.68
C THR A 124 -4.73 -1.02 2.59
N TYR A 125 -3.64 -0.80 1.87
CA TYR A 125 -2.88 0.45 1.87
C TYR A 125 -2.80 1.04 0.47
N THR A 126 -2.91 2.36 0.38
CA THR A 126 -2.56 3.14 -0.81
C THR A 126 -1.53 4.19 -0.48
N VAL A 127 -0.84 4.69 -1.51
CA VAL A 127 0.23 5.68 -1.37
C VAL A 127 0.03 6.82 -2.36
N THR A 128 0.20 8.06 -1.89
CA THR A 128 0.35 9.27 -2.73
C THR A 128 1.75 9.84 -2.59
N ALA A 129 2.21 10.59 -3.60
CA ALA A 129 3.47 11.33 -3.57
C ALA A 129 3.19 12.83 -3.71
N THR A 130 3.91 13.64 -2.95
CA THR A 130 3.80 15.10 -2.94
C THR A 130 5.15 15.74 -3.27
N LEU A 131 5.15 16.73 -4.16
CA LEU A 131 6.27 17.62 -4.45
C LEU A 131 5.78 19.06 -4.39
N GLY A 132 6.28 19.82 -3.41
CA GLY A 132 5.78 21.18 -3.15
C GLY A 132 4.28 21.15 -2.82
N SER A 133 3.48 21.87 -3.59
CA SER A 133 2.01 21.92 -3.45
C SER A 133 1.27 20.84 -4.24
N CYS A 134 1.96 20.07 -5.08
CA CYS A 134 1.32 19.10 -5.96
C CYS A 134 1.37 17.70 -5.40
N THR A 135 0.21 17.04 -5.39
CA THR A 135 0.06 15.65 -4.96
C THR A 135 -0.39 14.81 -6.15
N SER A 136 0.20 13.63 -6.29
CA SER A 136 -0.15 12.65 -7.31
C SER A 136 -1.55 12.07 -7.10
N GLY A 137 -2.02 11.28 -8.07
CA GLY A 137 -3.08 10.32 -7.82
C GLY A 137 -2.67 9.28 -6.76
N SER A 138 -3.66 8.57 -6.19
CA SER A 138 -3.42 7.44 -5.31
C SER A 138 -2.95 6.22 -6.11
N SER A 139 -2.01 5.46 -5.55
CA SER A 139 -1.61 4.15 -6.08
C SER A 139 -2.77 3.16 -6.10
N LEU A 140 -2.59 2.06 -6.84
CA LEU A 140 -3.33 0.82 -6.59
C LEU A 140 -3.05 0.32 -5.17
N SER A 141 -3.97 -0.45 -4.60
CA SER A 141 -3.88 -0.91 -3.23
C SER A 141 -2.92 -2.10 -3.06
N ALA A 142 -2.23 -2.12 -1.92
CA ALA A 142 -1.46 -3.25 -1.43
C ALA A 142 -2.13 -3.82 -0.17
N THR A 143 -2.38 -5.13 -0.14
CA THR A 143 -3.04 -5.79 0.99
C THR A 143 -2.04 -6.65 1.77
N VAL A 144 -1.88 -6.31 3.05
CA VAL A 144 -1.20 -7.13 4.05
C VAL A 144 -2.27 -7.95 4.78
N ASN A 145 -2.15 -9.27 4.72
CA ASN A 145 -3.04 -10.17 5.42
C ASN A 145 -2.60 -10.34 6.87
N ALA A 146 -3.53 -10.71 7.75
CA ALA A 146 -3.17 -11.16 9.08
C ALA A 146 -2.27 -12.40 8.98
N ALA A 147 -1.32 -12.52 9.92
CA ALA A 147 -0.52 -13.72 10.03
C ALA A 147 -1.41 -14.94 10.26
N PRO A 148 -1.07 -16.10 9.68
CA PRO A 148 -1.70 -17.33 10.07
C PRO A 148 -1.46 -17.60 11.56
N THR A 149 -2.46 -18.15 12.24
CA THR A 149 -2.37 -18.48 13.67
C THR A 149 -1.54 -19.74 13.89
N THR A 150 -0.57 -19.71 14.80
CA THR A 150 0.11 -20.94 15.20
C THR A 150 -0.92 -21.84 15.92
N PRO A 151 -1.06 -23.12 15.53
CA PRO A 151 -1.91 -24.04 16.29
C PRO A 151 -1.48 -24.12 17.75
N THR A 152 -2.40 -24.45 18.65
CA THR A 152 -2.05 -24.75 20.04
C THR A 152 -1.40 -26.13 20.11
N THR A 153 -0.36 -26.29 20.93
CA THR A 153 0.29 -27.58 21.17
C THR A 153 -0.74 -28.64 21.61
N PRO A 154 -0.77 -29.83 21.00
CA PRO A 154 -1.71 -30.89 21.38
C PRO A 154 -1.53 -31.32 22.84
N THR A 155 -2.63 -31.35 23.60
CA THR A 155 -2.67 -31.91 24.94
C THR A 155 -3.27 -33.31 24.88
N LEU A 156 -2.58 -34.28 25.49
CA LEU A 156 -2.99 -35.69 25.43
C LEU A 156 -3.64 -36.12 26.74
N SER A 157 -4.64 -36.99 26.65
CA SER A 157 -5.21 -37.66 27.82
C SER A 157 -4.21 -38.65 28.44
N ALA A 158 -4.52 -39.12 29.65
CA ALA A 158 -3.88 -40.32 30.16
C ALA A 158 -4.08 -41.49 29.17
N VAL A 159 -3.08 -42.36 29.09
CA VAL A 159 -3.10 -43.54 28.20
C VAL A 159 -3.96 -44.64 28.83
N SER A 160 -4.94 -45.12 28.07
CA SER A 160 -5.63 -46.37 28.35
C SER A 160 -4.77 -47.53 27.86
N GLN A 161 -4.32 -48.37 28.79
CA GLN A 161 -3.45 -49.51 28.49
C GLN A 161 -4.25 -50.66 27.85
N PRO A 162 -3.63 -51.49 26.99
CA PRO A 162 -4.26 -52.71 26.50
C PRO A 162 -4.67 -53.63 27.66
N GLY A 163 -5.82 -54.29 27.52
CA GLY A 163 -6.20 -55.41 28.38
C GLY A 163 -5.37 -56.67 28.09
N CYS A 164 -5.58 -57.73 28.87
CA CYS A 164 -4.89 -59.01 28.65
C CYS A 164 -5.14 -59.54 27.23
N GLY A 165 -4.07 -59.75 26.46
CA GLY A 165 -4.12 -60.20 25.06
C GLY A 165 -4.25 -59.07 24.02
N GLY A 166 -4.40 -57.81 24.43
CA GLY A 166 -4.38 -56.65 23.53
C GLY A 166 -2.96 -56.19 23.20
N THR A 167 -2.77 -55.64 22.00
CA THR A 167 -1.45 -55.16 21.50
C THR A 167 -1.35 -53.65 21.36
N THR A 168 -2.43 -52.90 21.60
CA THR A 168 -2.49 -51.45 21.42
C THR A 168 -3.11 -50.73 22.61
N GLY A 169 -2.54 -49.57 22.96
CA GLY A 169 -3.15 -48.62 23.89
C GLY A 169 -3.86 -47.49 23.14
N SER A 170 -4.62 -46.68 23.87
CA SER A 170 -5.30 -45.51 23.29
C SER A 170 -5.20 -44.27 24.17
N PHE A 171 -5.25 -43.11 23.53
CA PHE A 171 -5.32 -41.80 24.17
C PHE A 171 -6.02 -40.81 23.24
N THR A 172 -6.45 -39.67 23.76
CA THR A 172 -7.14 -38.64 22.98
C THR A 172 -6.40 -37.32 23.01
N ILE A 173 -6.56 -36.53 21.95
CA ILE A 173 -6.15 -35.12 21.91
C ILE A 173 -7.26 -34.32 22.60
N THR A 174 -7.04 -33.90 23.85
CA THR A 174 -8.07 -33.25 24.67
C THR A 174 -8.44 -31.86 24.19
N ASN A 175 -7.52 -31.17 23.50
CA ASN A 175 -7.75 -29.88 22.84
C ASN A 175 -7.94 -30.01 21.32
N TYR A 176 -8.56 -31.10 20.86
CA TYR A 176 -8.75 -31.35 19.43
C TYR A 176 -9.56 -30.24 18.73
N ASN A 177 -9.00 -29.76 17.63
CA ASN A 177 -9.62 -28.84 16.69
C ASN A 177 -9.60 -29.44 15.27
N ALA A 178 -10.78 -29.61 14.67
CA ALA A 178 -10.95 -30.20 13.34
C ALA A 178 -10.37 -29.36 12.18
N SER A 179 -10.05 -28.09 12.42
CA SER A 179 -9.39 -27.22 11.45
C SER A 179 -7.87 -27.49 11.35
N TYR A 180 -7.32 -28.28 12.27
CA TYR A 180 -5.91 -28.65 12.28
C TYR A 180 -5.68 -30.05 11.72
N VAL A 181 -4.51 -30.24 11.13
CA VAL A 181 -3.98 -31.54 10.73
C VAL A 181 -3.02 -31.98 11.82
N TYR A 182 -3.32 -33.10 12.46
CA TYR A 182 -2.43 -33.72 13.44
C TYR A 182 -1.53 -34.72 12.74
N THR A 183 -0.25 -34.75 13.09
CA THR A 183 0.71 -35.77 12.68
C THR A 183 1.22 -36.47 13.93
N ILE A 184 1.37 -37.79 13.85
CA ILE A 184 1.87 -38.63 14.94
C ILE A 184 3.16 -39.27 14.44
N SER A 185 4.21 -39.19 15.25
CA SER A 185 5.51 -39.79 14.95
C SER A 185 5.97 -40.63 16.14
N PRO A 186 6.36 -41.91 15.94
CA PRO A 186 6.27 -42.67 14.69
C PRO A 186 4.81 -42.97 14.29
N SER A 187 4.55 -43.16 13.00
CA SER A 187 3.19 -43.40 12.48
C SER A 187 2.87 -44.88 12.22
N SER A 188 3.86 -45.77 12.32
CA SER A 188 3.68 -47.20 12.03
C SER A 188 2.72 -47.85 13.02
N GLY A 189 1.69 -48.53 12.51
CA GLY A 189 0.67 -49.18 13.32
C GLY A 189 -0.27 -48.22 14.07
N VAL A 190 -0.13 -46.90 13.88
CA VAL A 190 -1.00 -45.90 14.51
C VAL A 190 -2.28 -45.73 13.70
N SER A 191 -3.43 -45.83 14.36
CA SER A 191 -4.72 -45.45 13.78
C SER A 191 -5.29 -44.23 14.51
N ARG A 192 -5.78 -43.24 13.77
CA ARG A 192 -6.47 -42.07 14.34
C ARG A 192 -7.89 -41.95 13.77
N SER A 193 -8.86 -41.73 14.65
CA SER A 193 -10.23 -41.36 14.29
C SER A 193 -10.66 -40.15 15.12
N GLY A 194 -10.85 -39.01 14.46
CA GLY A 194 -11.08 -37.74 15.14
C GLY A 194 -9.93 -37.40 16.12
N SER A 195 -10.28 -37.22 17.38
CA SER A 195 -9.33 -36.94 18.48
C SER A 195 -8.69 -38.19 19.07
N THR A 196 -9.21 -39.39 18.78
CA THR A 196 -8.74 -40.64 19.38
C THR A 196 -7.61 -41.25 18.57
N ILE A 197 -6.52 -41.60 19.26
CA ILE A 197 -5.36 -42.28 18.71
C ILE A 197 -5.26 -43.65 19.37
N THR A 198 -5.01 -44.68 18.56
CA THR A 198 -4.68 -46.03 19.01
C THR A 198 -3.35 -46.42 18.40
N ALA A 199 -2.43 -46.91 19.24
CA ALA A 199 -1.06 -47.17 18.84
C ALA A 199 -0.44 -48.36 19.60
N PRO A 200 0.51 -49.09 19.01
CA PRO A 200 1.31 -50.09 19.71
C PRO A 200 2.15 -49.49 20.84
N THR A 201 2.77 -50.33 21.67
CA THR A 201 3.75 -49.88 22.67
C THR A 201 4.82 -49.01 22.04
N GLY A 202 5.06 -47.83 22.60
CA GLY A 202 6.07 -46.91 22.15
C GLY A 202 5.88 -45.52 22.73
N THR A 203 6.81 -44.63 22.39
CA THR A 203 6.71 -43.19 22.67
C THR A 203 6.34 -42.49 21.37
N TYR A 204 5.32 -41.63 21.43
CA TYR A 204 4.80 -40.92 20.27
C TYR A 204 4.79 -39.43 20.55
N SER A 205 5.19 -38.65 19.57
CA SER A 205 4.98 -37.21 19.55
C SER A 205 3.78 -36.87 18.68
N VAL A 206 2.95 -35.93 19.13
CA VAL A 206 1.83 -35.39 18.34
C VAL A 206 2.08 -33.93 18.01
N THR A 207 2.01 -33.59 16.71
CA THR A 207 2.18 -32.22 16.23
C THR A 207 0.90 -31.76 15.54
N ALA A 208 0.47 -30.52 15.78
CA ALA A 208 -0.63 -29.90 15.06
C ALA A 208 -0.10 -28.89 14.03
N THR A 209 -0.75 -28.88 12.86
CA THR A 209 -0.48 -27.95 11.76
C THR A 209 -1.79 -27.33 11.28
N LEU A 210 -1.80 -26.05 10.89
CA LEU A 210 -2.95 -25.44 10.22
C LEU A 210 -3.29 -26.21 8.93
N GLY A 211 -4.56 -26.61 8.76
CA GLY A 211 -5.03 -27.16 7.50
C GLY A 211 -4.85 -26.14 6.38
N VAL A 212 -4.17 -26.51 5.29
CA VAL A 212 -3.94 -25.58 4.17
C VAL A 212 -5.31 -25.18 3.59
N PRO A 213 -5.67 -23.89 3.54
CA PRO A 213 -6.86 -23.49 2.80
C PRO A 213 -6.63 -23.84 1.32
N ARG A 214 -7.56 -24.56 0.69
CA ARG A 214 -7.59 -24.70 -0.77
C ARG A 214 -7.86 -23.33 -1.37
N SER A 215 -6.82 -22.54 -1.59
CA SER A 215 -6.96 -21.20 -2.15
C SER A 215 -7.38 -21.29 -3.62
N ARG A 216 -8.63 -20.89 -3.91
CA ARG A 216 -9.03 -20.49 -5.26
C ARG A 216 -8.10 -19.34 -5.71
N ALA A 217 -7.60 -19.45 -6.93
CA ALA A 217 -6.58 -18.60 -7.53
C ALA A 217 -6.74 -17.09 -7.26
N GLN A 218 -5.75 -16.48 -6.61
CA GLN A 218 -5.43 -15.06 -6.76
C GLN A 218 -4.06 -14.94 -7.44
N ARG A 219 -4.07 -14.22 -8.57
CA ARG A 219 -3.05 -14.22 -9.63
C ARG A 219 -1.93 -13.21 -9.36
N ASN A 220 -1.30 -13.25 -8.17
CA ASN A 220 -0.08 -12.48 -7.84
C ASN A 220 0.57 -13.01 -6.54
N ARG A 221 1.23 -14.18 -6.61
CA ARG A 221 1.87 -14.83 -5.46
C ARG A 221 3.38 -14.54 -5.41
N PRO A 222 3.90 -13.86 -4.38
CA PRO A 222 5.28 -13.99 -3.94
C PRO A 222 5.38 -14.99 -2.76
N THR A 223 6.48 -15.75 -2.78
CA THR A 223 7.03 -16.71 -1.79
C THR A 223 6.10 -17.43 -0.82
N HIS A 224 6.11 -18.75 -1.00
CA HIS A 224 5.49 -19.82 -0.23
C HIS A 224 5.75 -19.71 1.28
N LEU A 225 4.84 -19.10 2.04
CA LEU A 225 4.76 -19.28 3.49
C LEU A 225 4.50 -20.76 3.78
N GLY A 226 5.42 -21.43 4.49
CA GLY A 226 5.23 -22.78 4.99
C GLY A 226 4.09 -22.85 6.02
N PRO A 227 3.47 -24.02 6.24
CA PRO A 227 2.39 -24.14 7.20
C PRO A 227 2.90 -23.98 8.64
N CYS A 228 2.12 -23.30 9.50
CA CYS A 228 2.48 -23.13 10.91
C CYS A 228 2.32 -24.46 11.67
N THR A 229 3.40 -24.91 12.30
CA THR A 229 3.45 -26.16 13.08
C THR A 229 3.73 -25.85 14.56
N THR A 230 3.14 -26.62 15.46
CA THR A 230 3.54 -26.61 16.88
C THR A 230 4.83 -27.40 17.10
N PRO A 231 5.55 -27.16 18.20
CA PRO A 231 6.50 -28.15 18.72
C PRO A 231 5.79 -29.48 19.02
N PRO A 232 6.49 -30.62 18.95
CA PRO A 232 5.98 -31.90 19.43
C PRO A 232 5.79 -31.86 20.96
N THR A 233 4.70 -32.47 21.44
CA THR A 233 4.53 -32.88 22.84
C THR A 233 4.97 -34.30 23.09
#